data_AF-A0A377U0V5-F1
#
_entry.id   AF-A0A377U0V5-F1
#
_cell.length_a   1.000
_cell.length_b   1.000
_cell.length_c   1.000
_cell.angle_alpha   90.00
_cell.angle_beta   90.00
_cell.angle_gamma   90.00
#
_symmetry.space_group_name_H-M   'P 1'
#
loop_
_entity.id
_entity.type
_entity.pdbx_description
1 polymer ?
#
loop_
_entity_poly.entity_id
_entity_poly.type
_entity_poly.pdbx_seq_one_letter_code
_entity_poly.pdbx_strand_id
1 'polypeptide(L)' 'MEIISEWHDGAAVLYRESQTLVDSSQNVRWSTAIFQHAEGKIVWRHLQETRLG' A
#
# COMPACT_ATOMS: atom_id res chain seq x y z
N MET A 1 -3.81 3.14 -8.56
CA MET A 1 -4.33 2.61 -7.29
C MET A 1 -5.58 1.84 -7.62
N GLU A 2 -5.74 0.67 -7.04
CA GLU A 2 -6.86 -0.23 -7.23
C GLU A 2 -7.27 -0.80 -5.88
N ILE A 3 -8.57 -0.92 -5.64
CA ILE A 3 -9.08 -1.67 -4.49
C ILE A 3 -9.31 -3.10 -4.96
N ILE A 4 -8.49 -4.03 -4.47
CA ILE A 4 -8.54 -5.44 -4.86
C ILE A 4 -9.77 -6.11 -4.25
N SER A 5 -10.10 -5.75 -3.01
CA SER A 5 -11.25 -6.28 -2.28
C SER A 5 -11.63 -5.34 -1.15
N GLU A 6 -12.93 -5.28 -0.86
CA GLU A 6 -13.51 -4.57 0.28
C GLU A 6 -14.36 -5.53 1.10
N TRP A 7 -14.40 -5.31 2.42
CA TRP A 7 -15.28 -6.01 3.33
C TRP A 7 -15.76 -5.06 4.43
N HIS A 8 -16.64 -5.54 5.30
CA HIS A 8 -17.40 -4.72 6.24
C HIS A 8 -16.55 -3.79 7.14
N ASP A 9 -15.30 -4.16 7.44
CA ASP A 9 -14.38 -3.40 8.27
C ASP A 9 -12.98 -3.25 7.65
N GLY A 10 -12.83 -3.35 6.32
CA GLY A 10 -11.49 -3.21 5.73
C GLY A 10 -11.42 -3.34 4.21
N ALA A 11 -10.19 -3.21 3.70
CA ALA A 11 -9.92 -3.31 2.27
C ALA A 11 -8.47 -3.74 1.99
N ALA A 12 -8.29 -4.42 0.86
CA ALA A 12 -6.99 -4.67 0.25
C ALA A 12 -6.78 -3.68 -0.90
N VAL A 13 -5.70 -2.91 -0.86
CA VAL A 13 -5.40 -1.85 -1.83
C VAL A 13 -4.07 -2.13 -2.51
N LEU A 14 -4.07 -2.11 -3.84
CA LEU A 14 -2.87 -2.12 -4.67
C LEU A 14 -2.51 -0.70 -5.10
N TYR A 15 -1.26 -0.31 -4.89
CA TYR A 15 -0.74 0.96 -5.38
C TYR A 15 0.70 0.81 -5.88
N ARG A 16 1.11 1.76 -6.73
CA ARG A 16 2.50 1.93 -7.16
C ARG A 16 3.06 3.13 -6.43
N GLU A 17 4.25 2.96 -5.87
CA GLU A 17 4.98 4.02 -5.19
C GLU A 17 6.28 4.30 -5.95
N SER A 18 6.55 5.59 -6.19
CA SER A 18 7.80 6.07 -6.76
C SER A 18 8.45 7.01 -5.76
N GLN A 19 9.63 6.63 -5.25
CA GLN A 19 10.43 7.43 -4.35
C GLN A 19 11.64 8.01 -5.08
N THR A 20 11.85 9.32 -4.94
CA THR A 20 13.07 9.98 -5.40
C THR A 20 14.04 10.07 -4.23
N LEU A 21 15.23 9.48 -4.38
CA LEU A 21 16.27 9.51 -3.37
C LEU A 21 17.12 10.80 -3.48
N VAL A 22 17.95 11.05 -2.47
CA VAL A 22 18.80 12.26 -2.38
C VAL A 22 19.77 12.37 -3.56
N ASP A 23 20.22 11.24 -4.10
CA ASP A 23 21.08 11.15 -5.29
C ASP A 23 20.30 11.23 -6.62
N SER A 24 19.02 11.61 -6.56
CA SER A 24 18.08 11.63 -7.69
C SER A 24 17.75 10.28 -8.31
N SER A 25 18.24 9.17 -7.74
CA SER A 25 17.84 7.84 -8.17
C SER A 25 16.36 7.58 -7.81
N GLN A 26 15.71 6.73 -8.61
CA GLN A 26 14.31 6.36 -8.43
C GLN A 26 14.23 4.97 -7.83
N ASN A 27 13.42 4.82 -6.78
CA ASN A 27 13.01 3.52 -6.25
C ASN A 27 11.51 3.36 -6.47
N VAL A 28 11.15 2.44 -7.36
CA VAL A 28 9.76 2.16 -7.72
C VAL A 28 9.36 0.81 -7.14
N ARG A 29 8.17 0.70 -6.57
CA ARG A 29 7.61 -0.56 -6.08
C ARG A 29 6.10 -0.65 -6.32
N TRP A 30 5.61 -1.88 -6.42
CA TRP A 30 4.20 -2.20 -6.20
C TRP A 30 3.99 -2.58 -4.74
N SER A 31 2.88 -2.14 -4.17
CA SER A 31 2.53 -2.39 -2.77
C SER A 31 1.08 -2.84 -2.65
N THR A 32 0.87 -3.94 -1.93
CA THR A 32 -0.45 -4.40 -1.50
C THR A 32 -0.59 -4.14 0.00
N ALA A 33 -1.47 -3.21 0.37
CA ALA A 33 -1.75 -2.87 1.77
C ALA A 33 -3.10 -3.45 2.20
N ILE A 34 -3.14 -3.98 3.43
CA ILE A 34 -4.36 -4.43 4.08
C ILE A 34 -4.72 -3.43 5.17
N PHE A 35 -5.84 -2.75 4.98
CA PHE A 35 -6.42 -1.81 5.93
C PHE A 35 -7.58 -2.43 6.69
N GLN A 36 -7.67 -2.09 7.97
CA GLN A 36 -8.83 -2.40 8.81
C GLN A 36 -9.35 -1.13 9.45
N HIS A 37 -10.66 -0.93 9.45
CA HIS A 37 -11.33 0.09 10.25
C HIS A 37 -11.68 -0.51 11.62
N ALA A 38 -10.91 -0.16 12.64
CA ALA A 38 -11.10 -0.62 14.01
C ALA A 38 -11.22 0.59 14.95
N GLU A 39 -12.23 0.57 15.83
CA GLU A 39 -12.45 1.61 16.85
C GLU A 39 -12.49 3.05 16.27
N GLY A 40 -13.10 3.22 15.10
CA GLY A 40 -13.21 4.52 14.43
C GLY A 40 -11.92 4.98 13.74
N LYS A 41 -10.93 4.11 13.57
CA LYS A 41 -9.62 4.43 12.98
C LYS A 41 -9.24 3.44 11.89
N ILE A 42 -8.49 3.91 10.90
CA ILE A 42 -7.86 3.03 9.91
C ILE A 42 -6.53 2.53 10.48
N VAL A 43 -6.39 1.21 10.51
CA VAL A 43 -5.21 0.48 11.00
C VAL A 43 -4.56 -0.22 9.82
N TRP A 44 -3.24 -0.08 9.72
CA TRP A 44 -2.42 -0.87 8.80
C TRP A 44 -2.21 -2.26 9.40
N ARG A 45 -2.76 -3.29 8.76
CA ARG A 45 -2.65 -4.68 9.24
C ARG A 45 -1.51 -5.42 8.57
N HIS A 46 -1.28 -5.14 7.28
CA HIS A 46 -0.21 -5.78 6.52
C HIS A 46 0.22 -4.89 5.35
N LEU A 47 1.47 -5.06 4.94
CA LEU A 47 2.06 -4.46 3.75
C LEU A 47 3.00 -5.47 3.11
N GLN A 48 2.74 -5.79 1.84
CA GLN A 48 3.67 -6.52 1.00
C GLN A 48 4.14 -5.62 -0.13
N GLU A 49 5.45 -5.58 -0.36
CA GLU A 49 6.07 -4.74 -1.39
C GLU A 49 6.88 -5.59 -2.35
N THR A 50 6.77 -5.26 -3.64
CA THR A 50 7.59 -5.84 -4.70
C THR A 50 8.30 -4.70 -5.42
N ARG A 51 9.62 -4.66 -5.32
CA ARG A 51 10.44 -3.68 -6.05
C ARG A 51 10.24 -3.86 -7.55
N LEU A 52 10.06 -2.74 -8.25
CA LEU A 52 10.15 -2.69 -9.70
C LEU A 52 11.61 -2.35 -10.04
N GLY A 53 12.29 -3.31 -10.66
CA GLY A 53 13.67 -3.19 -11.12
C GLY A 53 13.76 -2.49 -12.47
#